data_AF-A0A4R5VDI9-F1
#
_entry.id   AF-A0A4R5VDI9-F1
#
_cell.length_a   1.000
_cell.length_b   1.000
_cell.length_c   1.000
_cell.angle_alpha   90.00
_cell.angle_beta   90.00
_cell.angle_gamma   90.00
#
_symmetry.space_group_name_H-M   'P 1'
#
loop_
_entity.id
_entity.type
_entity.pdbx_description
1 polymer ?
#
loop_
_entity_poly.entity_id
_entity_poly.type
_entity_poly.pdbx_seq_one_letter_code
_entity_poly.pdbx_strand_id
1 'polypeptide(L)'
;MNKRFLLTSALALGISWGSFAQNPVQVKYANTITEADLEEYLSFLASDEMRGRDTGSPEGLIAANYLADFYKELGLTGPVDGSYFQQVPLVSAKFEKVSLKVGKSNLVENEDFVFIGDGDMKKASKTDLVFLGLANDENLAKVDVSKKLVGIWAVGERSNSLVAKVMDAGAAGVVIVSMEGQANFDRIANRYKTLSGRGRIGFEREIEQRPIFLVSSDKMGEFFETPVEELKEAAKSSPESIKSQKASYQVQKSVTPVEAYNVLGFLEGTDKKEEVLVISSHYDHVGVSSTGEIFNGADDDGSGTVSVMEIAEAFATAAKEGHRPRRSILFLNVTGEEKGLLGSQYYSENPIFPIANTVNNINIDMVGRIDYEYQDAENKDYVYVIGSEMLSTDLKKINEYNNITYTDLILDYRYDAEDDPNRFYYRSDHYNFAKFDIPVIFFFNGVHDDYHQVTDTVDKIEFPLMTKRAHLIFHTAWDLANREKRTRVDGTNTRGER
;
A
#
# COMPACT_ATOMS: atom_id res chain seq x y z
N MET A 1 58.08 -62.86 -5.88
CA MET A 1 56.67 -62.87 -6.31
C MET A 1 55.84 -63.31 -5.11
N ASN A 2 54.83 -62.66 -4.53
CA ASN A 2 54.06 -61.40 -4.68
C ASN A 2 53.47 -61.11 -3.27
N LYS A 3 53.68 -59.96 -2.62
CA LYS A 3 52.87 -58.72 -2.59
C LYS A 3 51.35 -58.86 -2.30
N ARG A 4 50.94 -58.30 -1.13
CA ARG A 4 49.72 -57.50 -0.78
C ARG A 4 48.34 -58.19 -0.96
N PHE A 5 47.36 -58.11 -0.05
CA PHE A 5 46.51 -56.96 0.39
C PHE A 5 45.65 -57.47 1.60
N LEU A 6 45.71 -56.87 2.79
CA LEU A 6 44.90 -55.77 3.34
C LEU A 6 43.70 -56.22 4.22
N LEU A 7 43.82 -55.92 5.52
CA LEU A 7 42.72 -55.80 6.49
C LEU A 7 41.67 -54.81 5.97
N THR A 8 40.38 -55.12 6.15
CA THR A 8 39.33 -54.19 6.64
C THR A 8 37.97 -54.89 6.63
N SER A 9 37.38 -55.12 7.79
CA SER A 9 35.93 -55.30 7.95
C SER A 9 35.53 -54.54 9.21
N ALA A 10 35.51 -53.22 9.07
CA ALA A 10 35.06 -52.30 10.09
C ALA A 10 33.53 -52.29 10.12
N LEU A 11 32.97 -52.58 11.29
CA LEU A 11 31.92 -51.80 11.95
C LEU A 11 30.89 -51.14 10.99
N ALA A 12 29.86 -51.88 10.60
CA ALA A 12 28.60 -51.28 10.17
C ALA A 12 27.86 -50.76 11.41
N LEU A 13 28.32 -49.64 11.96
CA LEU A 13 27.51 -48.80 12.85
C LEU A 13 26.43 -48.18 11.97
N GLY A 14 25.17 -48.49 12.27
CA GLY A 14 24.01 -47.88 11.66
C GLY A 14 24.06 -46.36 11.86
N ILE A 15 24.48 -45.65 10.82
CA ILE A 15 24.14 -44.25 10.62
C ILE A 15 22.69 -44.29 10.16
N SER A 16 21.76 -44.11 11.10
CA SER A 16 20.41 -43.67 10.76
C SER A 16 20.58 -42.32 10.09
N TRP A 17 20.56 -42.29 8.75
CA TRP A 17 20.20 -41.06 8.04
C TRP A 17 18.86 -40.64 8.62
N GLY A 18 18.84 -39.52 9.33
CA GLY A 18 17.58 -38.86 9.65
C GLY A 18 16.98 -38.47 8.31
N SER A 19 16.07 -39.30 7.81
CA SER A 19 15.13 -38.87 6.77
C SER A 19 14.53 -37.57 7.27
N PHE A 20 14.66 -36.50 6.49
CA PHE A 20 13.95 -35.24 6.71
C PHE A 20 12.45 -35.51 6.53
N ALA A 21 11.84 -36.14 7.54
CA ALA A 21 10.44 -36.45 7.53
C ALA A 21 9.68 -35.16 7.89
N GLN A 22 8.67 -34.85 7.07
CA GLN A 22 7.70 -33.81 7.36
C GLN A 22 7.16 -33.96 8.78
N ASN A 23 7.02 -32.86 9.51
CA ASN A 23 6.42 -32.91 10.85
C ASN A 23 4.93 -33.25 10.71
N PRO A 24 4.47 -34.42 11.23
CA PRO A 24 3.10 -34.86 11.02
C PRO A 24 2.06 -33.94 11.66
N VAL A 25 2.42 -33.21 12.73
CA VAL A 25 1.54 -32.21 13.36
C VAL A 25 1.37 -31.02 12.43
N GLN A 26 2.47 -30.53 11.85
CA GLN A 26 2.45 -29.39 10.94
C GLN A 26 1.69 -29.73 9.65
N VAL A 27 1.89 -30.92 9.08
CA VAL A 27 1.13 -31.39 7.91
C VAL A 27 -0.37 -31.54 8.23
N LYS A 28 -0.72 -32.06 9.41
CA LYS A 28 -2.12 -32.22 9.81
C LYS A 28 -2.88 -30.89 9.74
N TYR A 29 -2.32 -29.83 10.29
CA TYR A 29 -2.99 -28.52 10.35
C TYR A 29 -2.84 -27.71 9.07
N ALA A 30 -1.77 -27.88 8.29
CA ALA A 30 -1.73 -27.33 6.93
C ALA A 30 -2.89 -27.86 6.09
N ASN A 31 -3.20 -29.16 6.21
CA ASN A 31 -4.30 -29.79 5.49
C ASN A 31 -5.71 -29.39 5.96
N THR A 32 -5.85 -28.57 7.02
CA THR A 32 -7.16 -27.96 7.31
C THR A 32 -7.43 -26.76 6.42
N ILE A 33 -6.40 -26.19 5.79
CA ILE A 33 -6.56 -25.12 4.80
C ILE A 33 -6.95 -25.77 3.48
N THR A 34 -8.21 -25.59 3.06
CA THR A 34 -8.75 -26.28 1.87
C THR A 34 -9.14 -25.32 0.76
N GLU A 35 -9.11 -25.80 -0.48
CA GLU A 35 -9.61 -25.04 -1.65
C GLU A 35 -11.07 -24.61 -1.47
N ALA A 36 -11.90 -25.47 -0.86
CA ALA A 36 -13.33 -25.23 -0.69
C ALA A 36 -13.59 -24.11 0.33
N ASP A 37 -12.86 -24.10 1.45
CA ASP A 37 -13.03 -23.06 2.48
C ASP A 37 -12.51 -21.71 1.97
N LEU A 38 -11.36 -21.70 1.27
CA LEU A 38 -10.85 -20.51 0.59
C LEU A 38 -11.85 -19.96 -0.43
N GLU A 39 -12.47 -20.83 -1.25
CA GLU A 39 -13.48 -20.43 -2.23
C GLU A 39 -14.76 -19.90 -1.57
N GLU A 40 -15.23 -20.52 -0.49
CA GLU A 40 -16.43 -20.10 0.24
C GLU A 40 -16.26 -18.68 0.81
N TYR A 41 -15.19 -18.46 1.58
CA TYR A 41 -14.94 -17.16 2.20
C TYR A 41 -14.66 -16.07 1.15
N LEU A 42 -13.94 -16.41 0.09
CA LEU A 42 -13.63 -15.46 -0.97
C LEU A 42 -14.87 -15.08 -1.78
N SER A 43 -15.73 -16.06 -2.06
CA SER A 43 -17.02 -15.84 -2.73
C SER A 43 -17.90 -14.85 -2.00
N PHE A 44 -17.87 -14.83 -0.66
CA PHE A 44 -18.56 -13.81 0.12
C PHE A 44 -17.84 -12.46 0.05
N LEU A 45 -16.55 -12.41 0.40
CA LEU A 45 -15.83 -11.13 0.51
C LEU A 45 -15.78 -10.39 -0.82
N ALA A 46 -15.57 -11.09 -1.93
CA ALA A 46 -15.49 -10.53 -3.27
C ALA A 46 -16.84 -10.58 -4.03
N SER A 47 -17.97 -10.69 -3.34
CA SER A 47 -19.29 -10.65 -3.98
C SER A 47 -19.69 -9.24 -4.42
N ASP A 48 -20.64 -9.13 -5.35
CA ASP A 48 -21.19 -7.84 -5.78
C ASP A 48 -21.89 -7.10 -4.63
N GLU A 49 -22.48 -7.83 -3.67
CA GLU A 49 -23.08 -7.28 -2.46
C GLU A 49 -22.05 -6.56 -1.58
N MET A 50 -20.79 -6.97 -1.63
CA MET A 50 -19.69 -6.33 -0.91
C MET A 50 -19.14 -5.09 -1.63
N ARG A 51 -19.57 -4.82 -2.86
CA ARG A 51 -19.34 -3.56 -3.61
C ARG A 51 -17.87 -3.09 -3.57
N GLY A 52 -16.92 -4.02 -3.57
CA GLY A 52 -15.49 -3.75 -3.53
C GLY A 52 -14.92 -3.22 -2.22
N ARG A 53 -15.68 -3.26 -1.12
CA ARG A 53 -15.18 -3.02 0.26
C ARG A 53 -14.29 -1.77 0.40
N ASP A 54 -14.69 -0.65 -0.23
CA ASP A 54 -13.89 0.58 -0.19
C ASP A 54 -13.66 1.02 1.26
N THR A 55 -12.47 1.56 1.53
CA THR A 55 -12.12 2.05 2.87
C THR A 55 -13.13 3.08 3.33
N GLY A 56 -13.75 2.85 4.49
CA GLY A 56 -14.78 3.72 5.04
C GLY A 56 -16.18 3.53 4.45
N SER A 57 -16.39 2.56 3.56
CA SER A 57 -17.72 2.22 3.07
C SER A 57 -18.50 1.34 4.07
N PRO A 58 -19.84 1.28 3.96
CA PRO A 58 -20.64 0.33 4.72
C PRO A 58 -20.19 -1.13 4.53
N GLU A 59 -19.78 -1.51 3.32
CA GLU A 59 -19.32 -2.86 3.00
C GLU A 59 -17.92 -3.16 3.56
N GLY A 60 -17.04 -2.16 3.63
CA GLY A 60 -15.80 -2.27 4.40
C GLY A 60 -16.07 -2.53 5.89
N LEU A 61 -17.11 -1.94 6.47
CA LEU A 61 -17.52 -2.25 7.85
C LEU A 61 -18.15 -3.64 7.99
N ILE A 62 -18.90 -4.11 6.99
CA ILE A 62 -19.42 -5.49 6.95
C ILE A 62 -18.26 -6.49 6.92
N ALA A 63 -17.25 -6.26 6.06
CA ALA A 63 -16.05 -7.10 6.00
C ALA A 63 -15.30 -7.11 7.34
N ALA A 64 -15.16 -5.95 7.99
CA ALA A 64 -14.51 -5.87 9.29
C ALA A 64 -15.23 -6.69 10.37
N ASN A 65 -16.57 -6.61 10.42
CA ASN A 65 -17.37 -7.40 11.36
C ASN A 65 -17.31 -8.89 11.04
N TYR A 66 -17.37 -9.26 9.76
CA TYR A 66 -17.23 -10.64 9.31
C TYR A 66 -15.92 -11.27 9.80
N LEU A 67 -14.79 -10.57 9.64
CA LEU A 67 -13.48 -11.01 10.15
C LEU A 67 -13.45 -11.13 11.68
N ALA A 68 -14.01 -10.15 12.39
CA ALA A 68 -14.06 -10.17 13.85
C ALA A 68 -14.91 -11.34 14.39
N ASP A 69 -16.06 -11.61 13.77
CA ASP A 69 -16.93 -12.73 14.11
C ASP A 69 -16.24 -14.06 13.82
N PHE A 70 -15.57 -14.19 12.67
CA PHE A 70 -14.75 -15.37 12.34
C PHE A 70 -13.69 -15.64 13.42
N TYR A 71 -12.87 -14.64 13.78
CA TYR A 71 -11.85 -14.81 14.82
C TYR A 71 -12.44 -15.15 16.20
N LYS A 72 -13.59 -14.58 16.52
CA LYS A 72 -14.31 -14.87 17.77
C LYS A 72 -14.84 -16.29 17.81
N GLU A 73 -15.38 -16.81 16.71
CA GLU A 73 -15.85 -18.20 16.60
C GLU A 73 -14.71 -19.21 16.74
N LEU A 74 -13.53 -18.87 16.23
CA LEU A 74 -12.31 -19.64 16.47
C LEU A 74 -11.86 -19.63 17.93
N GLY A 75 -12.35 -18.71 18.75
CA GLY A 75 -11.96 -18.53 20.15
C GLY A 75 -10.65 -17.75 20.31
N LEU A 76 -10.23 -16.99 19.29
CA LEU A 76 -9.15 -16.01 19.40
C LEU A 76 -9.64 -14.81 20.20
N THR A 77 -8.73 -14.10 20.88
CA THR A 77 -9.11 -12.93 21.69
C THR A 77 -8.97 -11.63 20.88
N GLY A 78 -9.91 -10.70 21.07
CA GLY A 78 -9.74 -9.32 20.62
C GLY A 78 -8.76 -8.56 21.54
N PRO A 79 -7.57 -8.15 21.07
CA PRO A 79 -6.52 -7.63 21.94
C PRO A 79 -6.69 -6.14 22.31
N VAL A 80 -7.75 -5.47 21.83
CA VAL A 80 -8.01 -4.04 22.09
C VAL A 80 -9.04 -3.92 23.22
N ASP A 81 -8.61 -4.15 24.47
CA ASP A 81 -9.48 -4.16 25.65
C ASP A 81 -10.71 -5.11 25.51
N GLY A 82 -10.51 -6.25 24.83
CA GLY A 82 -11.55 -7.23 24.52
C GLY A 82 -12.28 -6.99 23.18
N SER A 83 -11.99 -5.89 22.49
CA SER A 83 -12.43 -5.62 21.12
C SER A 83 -11.45 -6.19 20.09
N TYR A 84 -11.98 -6.61 18.94
CA TYR A 84 -11.19 -7.02 17.76
C TYR A 84 -10.83 -5.83 16.87
N PHE A 85 -11.35 -4.63 17.17
CA PHE A 85 -11.22 -3.46 16.31
C PHE A 85 -10.23 -2.46 16.90
N GLN A 86 -9.20 -2.13 16.12
CA GLN A 86 -8.39 -0.93 16.34
C GLN A 86 -8.87 0.15 15.37
N GLN A 87 -9.47 1.22 15.90
CA GLN A 87 -9.91 2.35 15.08
C GLN A 87 -8.73 3.08 14.45
N VAL A 88 -8.80 3.30 13.13
CA VAL A 88 -7.84 4.11 12.38
C VAL A 88 -8.44 5.52 12.20
N PRO A 89 -7.80 6.60 12.70
CA PRO A 89 -8.38 7.94 12.73
C PRO A 89 -8.30 8.62 11.35
N LEU A 90 -9.04 8.09 10.38
CA LEU A 90 -9.09 8.59 9.02
C LEU A 90 -10.15 9.68 8.86
N VAL A 91 -9.88 10.58 7.92
CA VAL A 91 -10.82 11.60 7.46
C VAL A 91 -10.90 11.58 5.94
N SER A 92 -12.05 11.99 5.41
CA SER A 92 -12.26 12.26 3.99
C SER A 92 -12.22 13.76 3.78
N ALA A 93 -11.20 14.22 3.05
CA ALA A 93 -11.01 15.62 2.73
C ALA A 93 -11.48 15.91 1.30
N LYS A 94 -12.43 16.83 1.15
CA LYS A 94 -13.01 17.20 -0.15
C LYS A 94 -12.99 18.71 -0.33
N PHE A 95 -12.65 19.17 -1.53
CA PHE A 95 -12.84 20.57 -1.92
C PHE A 95 -14.27 20.75 -2.42
N GLU A 96 -15.11 21.41 -1.60
CA GLU A 96 -16.52 21.66 -1.94
C GLU A 96 -16.67 22.79 -2.97
N LYS A 97 -15.71 23.72 -2.95
CA LYS A 97 -15.70 24.84 -3.88
C LYS A 97 -14.27 25.29 -4.12
N VAL A 98 -13.86 25.23 -5.37
CA VAL A 98 -12.68 25.96 -5.85
C VAL A 98 -13.14 26.96 -6.89
N SER A 99 -12.75 28.22 -6.70
CA SER A 99 -13.01 29.27 -7.69
C SER A 99 -11.74 30.06 -7.94
N LEU A 100 -11.50 30.34 -9.21
CA LEU A 100 -10.45 31.22 -9.68
C LEU A 100 -11.06 32.20 -10.69
N LYS A 101 -10.69 33.46 -10.54
CA LYS A 101 -11.03 34.53 -11.47
C LYS A 101 -9.77 35.30 -11.79
N VAL A 102 -9.53 35.56 -13.07
CA VAL A 102 -8.46 36.43 -13.55
C VAL A 102 -9.07 37.47 -14.49
N GLY A 103 -8.81 38.75 -14.23
CA GLY A 103 -9.43 39.86 -14.92
C GLY A 103 -10.96 39.79 -14.85
N LYS A 104 -11.60 39.73 -16.02
CA LYS A 104 -13.06 39.60 -16.17
C LYS A 104 -13.52 38.14 -16.28
N SER A 105 -12.60 37.21 -16.52
CA SER A 105 -12.89 35.80 -16.80
C SER A 105 -13.13 35.04 -15.51
N ASN A 106 -14.34 34.51 -15.35
CA ASN A 106 -14.61 33.48 -14.35
C ASN A 106 -14.20 32.14 -14.96
N LEU A 107 -13.38 31.37 -14.26
CA LEU A 107 -12.80 30.15 -14.80
C LEU A 107 -13.54 28.92 -14.25
N VAL A 108 -13.58 27.88 -15.07
CA VAL A 108 -14.22 26.60 -14.73
C VAL A 108 -13.16 25.59 -14.31
N GLU A 109 -13.34 25.00 -13.12
CA GLU A 109 -12.46 23.94 -12.62
C GLU A 109 -12.56 22.68 -13.50
N ASN A 110 -11.41 22.06 -13.78
CA ASN A 110 -11.22 20.94 -14.69
C ASN A 110 -11.60 21.22 -16.16
N GLU A 111 -11.66 22.50 -16.54
CA GLU A 111 -11.76 22.95 -17.95
C GLU A 111 -10.75 24.06 -18.25
N ASP A 112 -10.69 25.09 -17.40
CA ASP A 112 -9.71 26.17 -17.51
C ASP A 112 -8.49 25.97 -16.59
N PHE A 113 -8.68 25.33 -15.44
CA PHE A 113 -7.62 25.05 -14.48
C PHE A 113 -7.89 23.77 -13.68
N VAL A 114 -6.86 23.17 -13.10
CA VAL A 114 -6.97 22.06 -12.14
C VAL A 114 -6.43 22.52 -10.80
N PHE A 115 -7.19 22.30 -9.73
CA PHE A 115 -6.71 22.60 -8.38
C PHE A 115 -5.90 21.42 -7.83
N ILE A 116 -4.64 21.69 -7.49
CA ILE A 116 -3.71 20.67 -6.96
C ILE A 116 -3.05 21.12 -5.64
N GLY A 117 -3.55 22.20 -5.06
CA GLY A 117 -3.05 22.76 -3.80
C GLY A 117 -3.87 22.33 -2.59
N ASP A 118 -3.75 23.13 -1.54
CA ASP A 118 -4.55 23.01 -0.32
C ASP A 118 -5.03 24.39 0.15
N GLY A 119 -6.11 24.41 0.92
CA GLY A 119 -6.64 25.64 1.47
C GLY A 119 -8.06 25.48 1.98
N ASP A 120 -8.44 26.37 2.88
CA ASP A 120 -9.81 26.50 3.34
C ASP A 120 -10.09 27.95 3.75
N MET A 121 -11.06 28.57 3.06
CA MET A 121 -11.29 30.00 3.08
C MET A 121 -12.77 30.33 3.19
N LYS A 122 -13.14 31.02 4.28
CA LYS A 122 -14.50 31.50 4.50
C LYS A 122 -14.98 32.50 3.45
N LYS A 123 -14.05 33.28 2.87
CA LYS A 123 -14.33 34.31 1.85
C LYS A 123 -13.27 34.26 0.76
N ALA A 124 -13.66 34.68 -0.44
CA ALA A 124 -12.71 34.85 -1.54
C ALA A 124 -11.64 35.91 -1.19
N SER A 125 -10.39 35.60 -1.50
CA SER A 125 -9.29 36.56 -1.46
C SER A 125 -9.23 37.31 -2.79
N LYS A 126 -8.98 38.61 -2.72
CA LYS A 126 -8.74 39.47 -3.89
C LYS A 126 -7.27 39.88 -3.87
N THR A 127 -6.61 39.71 -5.01
CA THR A 127 -5.18 39.95 -5.13
C THR A 127 -4.81 40.29 -6.57
N ASP A 128 -3.54 40.55 -6.82
CA ASP A 128 -2.96 40.55 -8.14
C ASP A 128 -2.38 39.17 -8.47
N LEU A 129 -2.44 38.80 -9.74
CA LEU A 129 -1.67 37.74 -10.38
C LEU A 129 -0.45 38.40 -11.04
N VAL A 130 0.75 38.02 -10.62
CA VAL A 130 2.02 38.49 -11.18
C VAL A 130 2.72 37.36 -11.91
N PHE A 131 3.43 37.68 -12.99
CA PHE A 131 4.22 36.69 -13.73
C PHE A 131 5.63 36.67 -13.17
N LEU A 132 6.04 35.53 -12.60
CA LEU A 132 7.43 35.30 -12.18
C LEU A 132 8.21 34.56 -13.27
N GLY A 133 7.53 33.76 -14.09
CA GLY A 133 8.18 32.90 -15.07
C GLY A 133 8.92 31.76 -14.38
N LEU A 134 10.25 31.74 -14.46
CA LEU A 134 11.07 30.73 -13.77
C LEU A 134 11.19 31.09 -12.27
N ALA A 135 10.97 30.10 -11.39
CA ALA A 135 11.06 30.27 -9.94
C ALA A 135 12.52 30.24 -9.43
N ASN A 136 13.32 31.24 -9.85
CA ASN A 136 14.71 31.42 -9.45
C ASN A 136 14.90 32.71 -8.63
N ASP A 137 16.06 32.86 -8.00
CA ASP A 137 16.33 34.00 -7.11
C ASP A 137 16.40 35.34 -7.86
N GLU A 138 16.87 35.31 -9.11
CA GLU A 138 16.94 36.51 -9.96
C GLU A 138 15.54 37.08 -10.25
N ASN A 139 14.59 36.22 -10.64
CA ASN A 139 13.23 36.63 -10.92
C ASN A 139 12.48 37.03 -9.65
N LEU A 140 12.72 36.35 -8.52
CA LEU A 140 12.14 36.71 -7.22
C LEU A 140 12.64 38.07 -6.72
N ALA A 141 13.84 38.50 -7.11
CA ALA A 141 14.33 39.85 -6.82
C ALA A 141 13.69 40.95 -7.69
N LYS A 142 13.17 40.59 -8.88
CA LYS A 142 12.55 41.52 -9.84
C LYS A 142 11.05 41.68 -9.66
N VAL A 143 10.36 40.62 -9.22
CA VAL A 143 8.90 40.57 -9.13
C VAL A 143 8.45 40.50 -7.68
N ASP A 144 7.67 41.49 -7.24
CA ASP A 144 7.03 41.45 -5.91
C ASP A 144 5.92 40.40 -5.89
N VAL A 145 6.21 39.26 -5.25
CA VAL A 145 5.29 38.12 -5.09
C VAL A 145 4.47 38.18 -3.79
N SER A 146 4.79 39.10 -2.88
CA SER A 146 4.25 39.07 -1.52
C SER A 146 2.73 39.23 -1.52
N LYS A 147 2.03 38.26 -0.92
CA LYS A 147 0.56 38.17 -0.82
C LYS A 147 -0.15 38.15 -2.18
N LYS A 148 0.54 37.75 -3.25
CA LYS A 148 0.00 37.67 -4.62
C LYS A 148 -0.18 36.24 -5.11
N LEU A 149 -1.04 36.06 -6.11
CA LEU A 149 -0.98 34.86 -6.93
C LEU A 149 0.21 35.00 -7.89
N VAL A 150 0.97 33.93 -8.07
CA VAL A 150 2.21 33.96 -8.85
C VAL A 150 2.14 32.96 -9.99
N GLY A 151 2.24 33.45 -11.22
CA GLY A 151 2.33 32.64 -12.44
C GLY A 151 3.75 32.13 -12.66
N ILE A 152 3.94 30.82 -12.68
CA ILE A 152 5.25 30.18 -12.89
C ILE A 152 5.26 29.14 -14.01
N TRP A 153 6.43 28.97 -14.63
CA TRP A 153 6.77 27.89 -15.54
C TRP A 153 7.62 26.85 -14.79
N ALA A 154 7.14 25.61 -14.73
CA ALA A 154 7.78 24.50 -14.01
C ALA A 154 7.93 23.26 -14.90
N VAL A 155 7.96 23.45 -16.22
CA VAL A 155 8.09 22.35 -17.19
C VAL A 155 9.46 21.70 -17.06
N GLY A 156 9.48 20.37 -16.87
CA GLY A 156 10.72 19.59 -16.80
C GLY A 156 11.42 19.59 -15.44
N GLU A 157 10.85 20.24 -14.43
CA GLU A 157 11.39 20.29 -13.05
C GLU A 157 10.40 19.71 -12.03
N ARG A 158 10.91 19.32 -10.85
CA ARG A 158 10.06 18.90 -9.73
C ARG A 158 9.32 20.12 -9.18
N SER A 159 8.06 20.29 -9.57
CA SER A 159 7.22 21.45 -9.21
C SER A 159 7.15 21.75 -7.71
N ASN A 160 7.23 20.75 -6.84
CA ASN A 160 7.09 20.93 -5.39
C ASN A 160 8.13 21.88 -4.78
N SER A 161 9.40 21.77 -5.20
CA SER A 161 10.47 22.64 -4.68
C SER A 161 10.33 24.07 -5.18
N LEU A 162 9.94 24.25 -6.44
CA LEU A 162 9.70 25.55 -7.04
C LEU A 162 8.51 26.26 -6.39
N VAL A 163 7.41 25.54 -6.18
CA VAL A 163 6.24 26.09 -5.48
C VAL A 163 6.61 26.44 -4.04
N ALA A 164 7.37 25.60 -3.33
CA ALA A 164 7.78 25.89 -1.95
C ALA A 164 8.58 27.20 -1.88
N LYS A 165 9.57 27.36 -2.77
CA LYS A 165 10.37 28.58 -2.88
C LYS A 165 9.53 29.85 -3.08
N VAL A 166 8.49 29.77 -3.93
CA VAL A 166 7.59 30.91 -4.20
C VAL A 166 6.69 31.21 -3.01
N MET A 167 6.18 30.17 -2.33
CA MET A 167 5.38 30.33 -1.11
C MET A 167 6.21 30.91 0.05
N ASP A 168 7.46 30.45 0.21
CA ASP A 168 8.41 30.96 1.22
C ASP A 168 8.77 32.44 1.00
N ALA A 169 8.77 32.89 -0.27
CA ALA A 169 8.89 34.31 -0.63
C ALA A 169 7.62 35.13 -0.30
N GLY A 170 6.58 34.50 0.25
CA GLY A 170 5.38 35.14 0.77
C GLY A 170 4.22 35.20 -0.23
N ALA A 171 4.23 34.40 -1.30
CA ALA A 171 3.11 34.31 -2.22
C ALA A 171 1.82 33.84 -1.51
N ALA A 172 0.68 34.34 -1.97
CA ALA A 172 -0.65 33.90 -1.51
C ALA A 172 -1.13 32.62 -2.20
N GLY A 173 -0.47 32.21 -3.29
CA GLY A 173 -0.79 31.04 -4.09
C GLY A 173 -0.05 31.03 -5.42
N VAL A 174 -0.13 29.92 -6.14
CA VAL A 174 0.59 29.72 -7.40
C VAL A 174 -0.36 29.35 -8.53
N VAL A 175 -0.18 29.96 -9.70
CA VAL A 175 -0.72 29.49 -10.98
C VAL A 175 0.46 28.87 -11.74
N ILE A 176 0.38 27.59 -12.09
CA ILE A 176 1.52 26.82 -12.59
C ILE A 176 1.26 26.23 -13.96
N VAL A 177 2.27 26.28 -14.83
CA VAL A 177 2.36 25.45 -16.04
C VAL A 177 3.43 24.39 -15.78
N SER A 178 3.02 23.13 -15.61
CA SER A 178 3.94 22.01 -15.34
C SER A 178 4.21 21.12 -16.57
N MET A 179 3.50 21.35 -17.67
CA MET A 179 3.68 20.67 -18.95
C MET A 179 3.23 21.55 -20.11
N GLU A 180 3.83 21.34 -21.27
CA GLU A 180 3.46 22.06 -22.49
C GLU A 180 2.32 21.37 -23.23
N GLY A 181 1.45 22.17 -23.85
CA GLY A 181 0.40 21.72 -24.75
C GLY A 181 -0.96 21.44 -24.08
N GLN A 182 -2.03 21.88 -24.75
CA GLN A 182 -3.41 21.74 -24.28
C GLN A 182 -3.81 20.28 -24.03
N ALA A 183 -3.43 19.35 -24.93
CA ALA A 183 -3.77 17.93 -24.78
C ALA A 183 -3.22 17.29 -23.49
N ASN A 184 -2.04 17.72 -23.05
CA ASN A 184 -1.45 17.25 -21.79
C ASN A 184 -2.23 17.76 -20.58
N PHE A 185 -2.67 19.02 -20.63
CA PHE A 185 -3.57 19.59 -19.63
C PHE A 185 -4.93 18.88 -19.62
N ASP A 186 -5.56 18.69 -20.78
CA ASP A 186 -6.88 18.05 -20.90
C ASP A 186 -6.88 16.65 -20.30
N ARG A 187 -5.80 15.89 -20.50
CA ARG A 187 -5.63 14.57 -19.87
C ARG A 187 -5.65 14.65 -18.34
N ILE A 188 -4.99 15.65 -17.76
CA ILE A 188 -4.99 15.85 -16.29
C ILE A 188 -6.34 16.35 -15.82
N ALA A 189 -6.92 17.33 -16.50
CA ALA A 189 -8.22 17.89 -16.17
C ALA A 189 -9.30 16.81 -16.17
N ASN A 190 -9.31 15.92 -17.17
CA ASN A 190 -10.23 14.78 -17.22
C ASN A 190 -10.01 13.81 -16.06
N ARG A 191 -8.75 13.51 -15.69
CA ARG A 191 -8.45 12.66 -14.52
C ARG A 191 -8.92 13.29 -13.21
N TYR A 192 -8.73 14.60 -13.03
CA TYR A 192 -9.22 15.28 -11.82
C TYR A 192 -10.74 15.42 -11.82
N LYS A 193 -11.36 15.53 -12.99
CA LYS A 193 -12.83 15.56 -13.14
C LYS A 193 -13.48 14.26 -12.69
N THR A 194 -12.88 13.10 -12.99
CA THR A 194 -13.40 11.79 -12.53
C THR A 194 -13.21 11.56 -11.03
N LEU A 195 -12.16 12.15 -10.45
CA LEU A 195 -11.92 12.13 -9.01
C LEU A 195 -12.73 13.21 -8.26
N SER A 196 -13.14 14.28 -8.94
CA SER A 196 -13.89 15.38 -8.36
C SER A 196 -15.20 14.87 -7.75
N GLY A 197 -15.47 15.29 -6.52
CA GLY A 197 -16.64 14.84 -5.76
C GLY A 197 -16.37 13.69 -4.80
N ARG A 198 -15.32 12.88 -5.04
CA ARG A 198 -14.81 11.88 -4.06
C ARG A 198 -13.82 12.57 -3.13
N GLY A 199 -14.08 12.49 -1.83
CA GLY A 199 -13.11 13.00 -0.85
C GLY A 199 -11.88 12.10 -0.81
N ARG A 200 -10.72 12.69 -0.56
CA ARG A 200 -9.47 11.94 -0.36
C ARG A 200 -9.41 11.45 1.07
N ILE A 201 -9.35 10.13 1.24
CA ILE A 201 -9.18 9.51 2.55
C ILE A 201 -7.70 9.55 2.96
N GLY A 202 -7.46 9.84 4.23
CA GLY A 202 -6.13 9.85 4.84
C GLY A 202 -6.21 10.29 6.29
N PHE A 203 -5.06 10.39 6.96
CA PHE A 203 -5.00 11.04 8.26
C PHE A 203 -5.30 12.53 8.15
N GLU A 204 -5.92 13.08 9.19
CA GLU A 204 -6.13 14.53 9.29
C GLU A 204 -4.77 15.25 9.30
N ARG A 205 -4.70 16.35 8.55
CA ARG A 205 -3.50 17.18 8.43
C ARG A 205 -3.88 18.64 8.61
N GLU A 206 -2.95 19.43 9.14
CA GLU A 206 -3.09 20.87 9.18
C GLU A 206 -3.23 21.43 7.76
N ILE A 207 -4.08 22.45 7.60
CA ILE A 207 -4.33 23.08 6.30
C ILE A 207 -3.14 24.01 5.99
N GLU A 208 -2.38 23.70 4.95
CA GLU A 208 -1.18 24.46 4.57
C GLU A 208 -1.49 25.86 4.00
N GLN A 209 -2.75 26.12 3.61
CA GLN A 209 -3.17 27.36 2.92
C GLN A 209 -2.27 27.68 1.71
N ARG A 210 -2.06 26.65 0.88
CA ARG A 210 -1.18 26.66 -0.29
C ARG A 210 -1.98 26.40 -1.57
N PRO A 211 -2.75 27.38 -2.07
CA PRO A 211 -3.58 27.17 -3.25
C PRO A 211 -2.71 27.14 -4.51
N ILE A 212 -2.86 26.08 -5.30
CA ILE A 212 -2.12 25.84 -6.54
C ILE A 212 -3.11 25.53 -7.66
N PHE A 213 -3.06 26.36 -8.71
CA PHE A 213 -3.92 26.26 -9.89
C PHE A 213 -3.05 25.88 -11.09
N LEU A 214 -3.12 24.61 -11.51
CA LEU A 214 -2.48 24.15 -12.72
C LEU A 214 -3.28 24.64 -13.94
N VAL A 215 -2.60 25.19 -14.93
CA VAL A 215 -3.20 25.67 -16.19
C VAL A 215 -2.36 25.24 -17.39
N SER A 216 -2.95 25.28 -18.58
CA SER A 216 -2.18 25.12 -19.83
C SER A 216 -1.32 26.35 -20.11
N SER A 217 -0.29 26.17 -20.96
CA SER A 217 0.53 27.29 -21.46
C SER A 217 -0.33 28.38 -22.09
N ASP A 218 -1.33 27.97 -22.86
CA ASP A 218 -2.20 28.87 -23.62
C ASP A 218 -3.08 29.68 -22.68
N LYS A 219 -3.63 29.02 -21.64
CA LYS A 219 -4.41 29.68 -20.60
C LYS A 219 -3.58 30.69 -19.80
N MET A 220 -2.31 30.39 -19.52
CA MET A 220 -1.40 31.35 -18.90
C MET A 220 -1.18 32.58 -19.80
N GLY A 221 -1.01 32.37 -21.11
CA GLY A 221 -0.96 33.44 -22.11
C GLY A 221 -2.21 34.32 -22.11
N GLU A 222 -3.39 33.69 -22.10
CA GLU A 222 -4.68 34.37 -21.99
C GLU A 222 -4.78 35.23 -20.73
N PHE A 223 -4.35 34.70 -19.57
CA PHE A 223 -4.41 35.44 -18.30
C PHE A 223 -3.64 36.75 -18.38
N PHE A 224 -2.42 36.72 -18.92
CA PHE A 224 -1.56 37.91 -19.01
C PHE A 224 -1.77 38.73 -20.30
N GLU A 225 -2.73 38.37 -21.15
CA GLU A 225 -2.98 39.01 -22.45
C GLU A 225 -1.69 39.10 -23.30
N THR A 226 -0.84 38.06 -23.22
CA THR A 226 0.51 38.03 -23.82
C THR A 226 0.74 36.68 -24.51
N PRO A 227 1.28 36.64 -25.74
CA PRO A 227 1.60 35.37 -26.41
C PRO A 227 2.53 34.48 -25.58
N VAL A 228 2.33 33.16 -25.65
CA VAL A 228 3.11 32.18 -24.87
C VAL A 228 4.61 32.32 -25.09
N GLU A 229 5.04 32.54 -26.33
CA GLU A 229 6.47 32.71 -26.65
C GLU A 229 7.05 33.99 -26.04
N GLU A 230 6.28 35.07 -25.98
CA GLU A 230 6.70 36.30 -25.29
C GLU A 230 6.80 36.09 -23.77
N LEU A 231 5.87 35.33 -23.18
CA LEU A 231 5.96 34.94 -21.76
C LEU A 231 7.20 34.08 -21.49
N LYS A 232 7.54 33.14 -22.38
CA LYS A 232 8.74 32.30 -22.26
C LYS A 232 10.02 33.14 -22.33
N GLU A 233 10.09 34.13 -23.22
CA GLU A 233 11.24 35.05 -23.29
C GLU A 233 11.33 35.98 -22.08
N ALA A 234 10.21 36.53 -21.63
CA ALA A 234 10.16 37.34 -20.42
C ALA A 234 10.60 36.53 -19.18
N ALA A 235 10.19 35.27 -19.05
CA ALA A 235 10.55 34.39 -17.94
C ALA A 235 12.07 34.20 -17.77
N LYS A 236 12.85 34.36 -18.84
CA LYS A 236 14.32 34.21 -18.82
C LYS A 236 15.05 35.44 -18.31
N SER A 237 14.48 36.64 -18.47
CA SER A 237 15.27 37.89 -18.31
C SER A 237 14.51 39.08 -17.73
N SER A 238 13.22 39.20 -18.00
CA SER A 238 12.43 40.41 -17.73
C SER A 238 10.98 40.10 -17.35
N PRO A 239 10.72 39.22 -16.37
CA PRO A 239 9.35 38.87 -15.98
C PRO A 239 8.53 40.08 -15.48
N GLU A 240 9.19 41.10 -14.92
CA GLU A 240 8.59 42.36 -14.47
C GLU A 240 7.99 43.21 -15.61
N SER A 241 8.34 42.91 -16.86
CA SER A 241 7.74 43.56 -18.03
C SER A 241 6.29 43.12 -18.27
N ILE A 242 5.91 41.94 -17.76
CA ILE A 242 4.57 41.39 -17.91
C ILE A 242 3.62 42.05 -16.91
N LYS A 243 2.57 42.68 -17.42
CA LYS A 243 1.61 43.43 -16.61
C LYS A 243 0.83 42.50 -15.70
N SER A 244 0.78 42.84 -14.41
CA SER A 244 -0.04 42.12 -13.43
C SER A 244 -1.53 42.21 -13.73
N GLN A 245 -2.28 41.18 -13.34
CA GLN A 245 -3.72 41.07 -13.57
C GLN A 245 -4.49 41.00 -12.26
N LYS A 246 -5.69 41.58 -12.19
CA LYS A 246 -6.54 41.42 -11.01
C LYS A 246 -7.02 39.98 -10.93
N ALA A 247 -6.92 39.36 -9.76
CA ALA A 247 -7.37 38.00 -9.54
C ALA A 247 -8.19 37.88 -8.25
N SER A 248 -9.05 36.87 -8.20
CA SER A 248 -9.66 36.44 -6.95
C SER A 248 -9.80 34.93 -6.92
N TYR A 249 -9.62 34.35 -5.75
CA TYR A 249 -9.76 32.92 -5.57
C TYR A 249 -10.43 32.59 -4.24
N GLN A 250 -11.06 31.43 -4.18
CA GLN A 250 -11.62 30.86 -2.97
C GLN A 250 -11.47 29.34 -3.04
N VAL A 251 -10.96 28.75 -1.96
CA VAL A 251 -10.96 27.30 -1.74
C VAL A 251 -11.79 27.04 -0.50
N GLN A 252 -12.77 26.15 -0.57
CA GLN A 252 -13.54 25.68 0.58
C GLN A 252 -13.36 24.18 0.68
N LYS A 253 -12.92 23.73 1.85
CA LYS A 253 -12.63 22.32 2.12
C LYS A 253 -13.58 21.82 3.19
N SER A 254 -14.13 20.63 2.99
CA SER A 254 -14.81 19.85 4.03
C SER A 254 -13.88 18.72 4.45
N VAL A 255 -13.89 18.42 5.74
CA VAL A 255 -13.18 17.28 6.32
C VAL A 255 -14.20 16.55 7.17
N THR A 256 -14.45 15.28 6.85
CA THR A 256 -15.41 14.44 7.57
C THR A 256 -14.71 13.20 8.11
N PRO A 257 -14.92 12.82 9.37
CA PRO A 257 -14.41 11.56 9.91
C PRO A 257 -14.84 10.37 9.06
N VAL A 258 -13.95 9.39 8.94
CA VAL A 258 -14.20 8.12 8.27
C VAL A 258 -14.14 7.01 9.31
N GLU A 259 -15.16 6.16 9.32
CA GLU A 259 -15.18 4.98 10.17
C GLU A 259 -14.39 3.85 9.49
N ALA A 260 -13.21 3.53 10.03
CA ALA A 260 -12.30 2.51 9.50
C ALA A 260 -11.57 1.81 10.65
N TYR A 261 -11.39 0.49 10.53
CA TYR A 261 -10.81 -0.34 11.58
C TYR A 261 -9.78 -1.31 11.01
N ASN A 262 -8.65 -1.47 11.70
CA ASN A 262 -7.91 -2.72 11.60
C ASN A 262 -8.64 -3.79 12.42
N VAL A 263 -8.65 -5.04 11.96
CA VAL A 263 -9.25 -6.18 12.64
C VAL A 263 -8.16 -7.12 13.14
N LEU A 264 -8.24 -7.50 14.43
CA LEU A 264 -7.18 -8.17 15.16
C LEU A 264 -7.70 -9.43 15.86
N GLY A 265 -7.21 -10.60 15.44
CA GLY A 265 -7.37 -11.86 16.14
C GLY A 265 -6.08 -12.27 16.84
N PHE A 266 -6.10 -12.48 18.16
CA PHE A 266 -4.89 -12.83 18.92
C PHE A 266 -4.95 -14.26 19.48
N LEU A 267 -3.90 -15.04 19.20
CA LEU A 267 -3.63 -16.34 19.80
C LEU A 267 -2.43 -16.24 20.75
N GLU A 268 -2.68 -16.24 22.06
CA GLU A 268 -1.60 -16.23 23.06
C GLU A 268 -0.73 -17.50 22.94
N GLY A 269 0.59 -17.33 22.93
CA GLY A 269 1.57 -18.40 22.94
C GLY A 269 1.71 -19.08 24.30
N THR A 270 2.63 -20.03 24.39
CA THR A 270 2.94 -20.74 25.65
C THR A 270 4.12 -20.10 26.38
N ASP A 271 5.35 -20.57 26.16
CA ASP A 271 6.53 -20.17 26.93
C ASP A 271 7.25 -18.94 26.37
N LYS A 272 6.90 -18.47 25.17
CA LYS A 272 7.42 -17.24 24.53
C LYS A 272 6.31 -16.26 24.16
N LYS A 273 5.23 -16.24 24.93
CA LYS A 273 4.00 -15.48 24.64
C LYS A 273 4.16 -13.96 24.49
N GLU A 274 5.23 -13.37 25.04
CA GLU A 274 5.55 -11.95 24.84
C GLU A 274 6.14 -11.66 23.46
N GLU A 275 6.60 -12.69 22.73
CA GLU A 275 7.05 -12.58 21.35
C GLU A 275 5.86 -12.77 20.41
N VAL A 276 5.65 -11.82 19.48
CA VAL A 276 4.47 -11.80 18.61
C VAL A 276 4.88 -12.00 17.16
N LEU A 277 4.39 -13.05 16.51
CA LEU A 277 4.41 -13.18 15.06
C LEU A 277 3.17 -12.47 14.51
N VAL A 278 3.36 -11.52 13.59
CA VAL A 278 2.24 -10.85 12.91
C VAL A 278 2.04 -11.49 11.55
N ILE A 279 0.81 -11.93 11.26
CA ILE A 279 0.38 -12.39 9.93
C ILE A 279 -0.68 -11.41 9.45
N SER A 280 -0.42 -10.72 8.34
CA SER A 280 -1.26 -9.61 7.87
C SER A 280 -1.70 -9.74 6.42
N SER A 281 -2.81 -9.09 6.12
CA SER A 281 -3.30 -8.75 4.78
C SER A 281 -4.06 -7.43 4.88
N HIS A 282 -4.33 -6.75 3.77
CA HIS A 282 -5.43 -5.78 3.78
C HIS A 282 -6.73 -6.49 3.39
N TYR A 283 -7.86 -5.86 3.71
CA TYR A 283 -9.18 -6.42 3.37
C TYR A 283 -10.06 -5.46 2.56
N ASP A 284 -9.66 -4.18 2.47
CA ASP A 284 -10.31 -3.20 1.60
C ASP A 284 -9.87 -3.36 0.14
N HIS A 285 -10.69 -2.88 -0.78
CA HIS A 285 -10.34 -2.77 -2.19
C HIS A 285 -10.86 -1.44 -2.78
N VAL A 286 -10.80 -1.27 -4.10
CA VAL A 286 -11.10 -0.02 -4.82
C VAL A 286 -12.53 0.48 -4.66
N GLY A 287 -13.51 -0.41 -4.49
CA GLY A 287 -14.93 -0.05 -4.38
C GLY A 287 -15.67 0.01 -5.71
N VAL A 288 -16.35 1.12 -5.98
CA VAL A 288 -17.25 1.28 -7.14
C VAL A 288 -16.81 2.46 -8.00
N SER A 289 -16.78 2.33 -9.34
CA SER A 289 -16.47 3.43 -10.26
C SER A 289 -17.55 4.52 -10.26
N SER A 290 -17.25 5.67 -10.88
CA SER A 290 -18.24 6.74 -11.07
C SER A 290 -19.40 6.32 -11.98
N THR A 291 -19.19 5.30 -12.80
CA THR A 291 -20.17 4.69 -13.72
C THR A 291 -20.96 3.56 -13.06
N GLY A 292 -20.63 3.19 -11.82
CA GLY A 292 -21.35 2.19 -11.03
C GLY A 292 -20.82 0.75 -11.17
N GLU A 293 -19.70 0.55 -11.86
CA GLU A 293 -19.04 -0.76 -11.97
C GLU A 293 -18.34 -1.11 -10.66
N ILE A 294 -18.43 -2.38 -10.27
CA ILE A 294 -17.89 -2.89 -9.01
C ILE A 294 -16.49 -3.47 -9.27
N PHE A 295 -15.55 -3.14 -8.40
CA PHE A 295 -14.23 -3.75 -8.35
C PHE A 295 -14.27 -4.75 -7.21
N ASN A 296 -14.44 -6.03 -7.52
CA ASN A 296 -14.72 -7.04 -6.50
C ASN A 296 -13.49 -7.35 -5.63
N GLY A 297 -12.28 -7.23 -6.18
CA GLY A 297 -11.04 -7.43 -5.42
C GLY A 297 -10.91 -8.86 -4.93
N ALA A 298 -11.07 -9.83 -5.84
CA ALA A 298 -10.97 -11.24 -5.52
C ALA A 298 -9.51 -11.64 -5.27
N ASP A 299 -8.59 -11.28 -6.15
CA ASP A 299 -7.17 -11.46 -5.88
C ASP A 299 -6.65 -10.38 -4.93
N ASP A 300 -7.05 -9.12 -5.16
CA ASP A 300 -6.57 -7.92 -4.47
C ASP A 300 -7.64 -7.29 -3.56
N ASP A 301 -7.63 -7.50 -2.25
CA ASP A 301 -6.87 -8.54 -1.55
C ASP A 301 -7.80 -9.50 -0.80
N GLY A 302 -8.85 -9.93 -1.50
CA GLY A 302 -9.70 -11.02 -1.04
C GLY A 302 -8.87 -12.29 -0.79
N SER A 303 -7.96 -12.63 -1.70
CA SER A 303 -7.14 -13.84 -1.64
C SER A 303 -6.19 -13.86 -0.44
N GLY A 304 -5.50 -12.74 -0.14
CA GLY A 304 -4.67 -12.61 1.06
C GLY A 304 -5.51 -12.67 2.32
N THR A 305 -6.65 -11.97 2.34
CA THR A 305 -7.59 -11.96 3.48
C THR A 305 -8.04 -13.36 3.88
N VAL A 306 -8.56 -14.15 2.95
CA VAL A 306 -9.06 -15.51 3.27
C VAL A 306 -7.92 -16.48 3.57
N SER A 307 -6.72 -16.25 3.02
CA SER A 307 -5.52 -17.02 3.41
C SER A 307 -5.15 -16.77 4.87
N VAL A 308 -5.24 -15.52 5.36
CA VAL A 308 -5.04 -15.22 6.79
C VAL A 308 -6.11 -15.89 7.65
N MET A 309 -7.37 -15.86 7.22
CA MET A 309 -8.48 -16.52 7.94
C MET A 309 -8.22 -18.02 8.12
N GLU A 310 -7.90 -18.72 7.05
CA GLU A 310 -7.64 -20.17 7.07
C GLU A 310 -6.41 -20.54 7.89
N ILE A 311 -5.34 -19.75 7.79
CA ILE A 311 -4.15 -19.93 8.63
C ILE A 311 -4.51 -19.72 10.11
N ALA A 312 -5.39 -18.75 10.43
CA ALA A 312 -5.87 -18.52 11.78
C ALA A 312 -6.68 -19.70 12.32
N GLU A 313 -7.57 -20.27 11.51
CA GLU A 313 -8.31 -21.48 11.87
C GLU A 313 -7.37 -22.66 12.13
N ALA A 314 -6.39 -22.89 11.27
CA ALA A 314 -5.41 -23.97 11.43
C ALA A 314 -4.64 -23.86 12.76
N PHE A 315 -4.17 -22.65 13.12
CA PHE A 315 -3.50 -22.42 14.40
C PHE A 315 -4.45 -22.51 15.60
N ALA A 316 -5.68 -22.00 15.50
CA ALA A 316 -6.68 -22.08 16.55
C ALA A 316 -7.06 -23.54 16.84
N THR A 317 -7.27 -24.33 15.80
CA THR A 317 -7.54 -25.77 15.87
C THR A 317 -6.37 -26.51 16.49
N ALA A 318 -5.13 -26.23 16.05
CA ALA A 318 -3.93 -26.79 16.67
C ALA A 318 -3.83 -26.48 18.15
N ALA A 319 -4.11 -25.25 18.56
CA ALA A 319 -4.09 -24.85 19.97
C ALA A 319 -5.15 -25.57 20.81
N LYS A 320 -6.36 -25.76 20.28
CA LYS A 320 -7.45 -26.52 20.94
C LYS A 320 -7.08 -28.00 21.13
N GLU A 321 -6.33 -28.57 20.20
CA GLU A 321 -5.88 -29.96 20.24
C GLU A 321 -4.55 -30.18 20.99
N GLY A 322 -4.01 -29.16 21.66
CA GLY A 322 -2.82 -29.28 22.52
C GLY A 322 -1.49 -28.98 21.82
N HIS A 323 -1.51 -28.45 20.60
CA HIS A 323 -0.35 -28.04 19.81
C HIS A 323 -0.23 -26.51 19.69
N ARG A 324 -0.52 -25.80 20.78
CA ARG A 324 -0.43 -24.33 20.86
C ARG A 324 1.01 -23.84 20.58
N PRO A 325 1.19 -22.77 19.76
CA PRO A 325 2.52 -22.25 19.46
C PRO A 325 3.24 -21.70 20.71
N ARG A 326 4.56 -21.61 20.63
CA ARG A 326 5.40 -21.04 21.70
C ARG A 326 5.26 -19.53 21.78
N ARG A 327 5.33 -18.86 20.64
CA ARG A 327 5.08 -17.43 20.48
C ARG A 327 3.60 -17.15 20.32
N SER A 328 3.20 -15.93 20.67
CA SER A 328 1.86 -15.47 20.32
C SER A 328 1.79 -15.13 18.84
N ILE A 329 0.60 -15.27 18.26
CA ILE A 329 0.33 -14.91 16.87
C ILE A 329 -0.77 -13.86 16.85
N LEU A 330 -0.51 -12.77 16.12
CA LEU A 330 -1.49 -11.76 15.81
C LEU A 330 -1.87 -11.88 14.33
N PHE A 331 -3.13 -12.22 14.07
CA PHE A 331 -3.75 -12.12 12.76
C PHE A 331 -4.30 -10.71 12.61
N LEU A 332 -3.78 -9.96 11.64
CA LEU A 332 -4.02 -8.53 11.48
C LEU A 332 -4.51 -8.25 10.06
N ASN A 333 -5.81 -8.04 9.88
CA ASN A 333 -6.34 -7.52 8.63
C ASN A 333 -6.45 -6.00 8.73
N VAL A 334 -5.78 -5.27 7.84
CA VAL A 334 -5.73 -3.81 7.87
C VAL A 334 -6.66 -3.19 6.83
N THR A 335 -7.07 -1.95 7.10
CA THR A 335 -7.89 -1.12 6.19
C THR A 335 -7.05 -0.01 5.58
N GLY A 336 -7.44 0.51 4.42
CA GLY A 336 -6.84 1.71 3.83
C GLY A 336 -5.51 1.44 3.13
N GLU A 337 -5.23 0.21 2.74
CA GLU A 337 -4.04 -0.10 1.91
C GLU A 337 -4.12 0.68 0.60
N GLU A 338 -5.28 0.60 -0.06
CA GLU A 338 -5.59 1.21 -1.35
C GLU A 338 -5.53 2.75 -1.33
N LYS A 339 -5.55 3.32 -0.11
CA LYS A 339 -5.46 4.76 0.15
C LYS A 339 -4.06 5.19 0.59
N GLY A 340 -3.11 4.27 0.62
CA GLY A 340 -1.69 4.49 0.90
C GLY A 340 -1.21 3.82 2.18
N LEU A 341 -1.47 2.52 2.36
CA LEU A 341 -1.00 1.70 3.49
C LEU A 341 -1.44 2.24 4.87
N LEU A 342 -2.62 2.85 4.94
CA LEU A 342 -3.00 3.68 6.10
C LEU A 342 -3.19 2.86 7.37
N GLY A 343 -3.83 1.69 7.29
CA GLY A 343 -4.10 0.84 8.45
C GLY A 343 -2.83 0.21 9.02
N SER A 344 -1.95 -0.32 8.17
CA SER A 344 -0.65 -0.85 8.62
C SER A 344 0.29 0.24 9.12
N GLN A 345 0.28 1.42 8.51
CA GLN A 345 1.02 2.58 9.01
C GLN A 345 0.55 2.91 10.44
N TYR A 346 -0.77 3.02 10.63
CA TYR A 346 -1.31 3.35 11.95
C TYR A 346 -0.97 2.27 12.98
N TYR A 347 -1.09 0.98 12.63
CA TYR A 347 -0.76 -0.11 13.54
C TYR A 347 0.73 -0.08 13.94
N SER A 348 1.65 0.05 12.98
CA SER A 348 3.08 0.00 13.31
C SER A 348 3.55 1.21 14.12
N GLU A 349 2.92 2.37 13.92
CA GLU A 349 3.16 3.59 14.72
C GLU A 349 2.44 3.56 16.09
N ASN A 350 1.31 2.84 16.21
CA ASN A 350 0.47 2.76 17.41
C ASN A 350 0.09 1.31 17.73
N PRO A 351 1.06 0.42 18.00
CA PRO A 351 0.78 -1.00 18.06
C PRO A 351 0.14 -1.40 19.39
N ILE A 352 -0.74 -2.40 19.35
CA ILE A 352 -1.41 -2.95 20.54
C ILE A 352 -0.43 -3.67 21.47
N PHE A 353 0.59 -4.30 20.88
CA PHE A 353 1.73 -4.87 21.59
C PHE A 353 2.97 -4.01 21.33
N PRO A 354 3.94 -3.89 22.26
CA PRO A 354 5.16 -3.13 22.00
C PRO A 354 5.80 -3.55 20.67
N ILE A 355 6.10 -2.62 19.76
CA ILE A 355 6.59 -2.96 18.40
C ILE A 355 7.85 -3.85 18.44
N ALA A 356 8.71 -3.68 19.44
CA ALA A 356 9.91 -4.47 19.67
C ALA A 356 9.65 -5.95 20.04
N ASN A 357 8.41 -6.29 20.42
CA ASN A 357 7.99 -7.65 20.67
C ASN A 357 7.59 -8.39 19.39
N THR A 358 7.32 -7.67 18.29
CA THR A 358 7.06 -8.27 17.00
C THR A 358 8.34 -8.93 16.47
N VAL A 359 8.31 -10.24 16.27
CA VAL A 359 9.49 -11.00 15.82
C VAL A 359 9.65 -10.97 14.31
N ASN A 360 8.53 -11.02 13.60
CA ASN A 360 8.43 -11.08 12.16
C ASN A 360 7.05 -10.59 11.73
N ASN A 361 6.95 -10.03 10.54
CA ASN A 361 5.69 -9.83 9.84
C ASN A 361 5.66 -10.72 8.57
N ILE A 362 4.58 -11.47 8.41
CA ILE A 362 4.25 -12.18 7.18
C ILE A 362 3.07 -11.46 6.58
N ASN A 363 3.26 -10.79 5.46
CA ASN A 363 2.20 -10.15 4.72
C ASN A 363 1.78 -11.01 3.53
N ILE A 364 0.49 -11.18 3.35
CA ILE A 364 -0.13 -11.92 2.26
C ILE A 364 -0.98 -10.92 1.51
N ASP A 365 -0.64 -10.67 0.25
CA ASP A 365 -1.41 -9.78 -0.62
C ASP A 365 -1.30 -10.31 -2.05
N MET A 366 -2.46 -10.55 -2.67
CA MET A 366 -2.62 -11.18 -3.99
C MET A 366 -1.88 -12.52 -4.10
N VAL A 367 -2.53 -13.62 -3.72
CA VAL A 367 -1.99 -14.99 -3.79
C VAL A 367 -2.86 -15.97 -4.58
N GLY A 368 -3.90 -15.49 -5.24
CA GLY A 368 -4.90 -16.28 -5.95
C GLY A 368 -4.69 -16.41 -7.46
N ARG A 369 -3.84 -15.60 -8.10
CA ARG A 369 -3.69 -15.52 -9.57
C ARG A 369 -2.30 -15.93 -10.08
N ILE A 370 -2.15 -15.89 -11.40
CA ILE A 370 -0.90 -16.14 -12.13
C ILE A 370 -0.49 -14.85 -12.86
N ASP A 371 0.76 -14.45 -12.64
CA ASP A 371 1.42 -13.32 -13.25
C ASP A 371 1.89 -13.63 -14.67
N TYR A 372 2.05 -12.58 -15.47
CA TYR A 372 2.45 -12.70 -16.87
C TYR A 372 3.74 -13.51 -17.08
N GLU A 373 4.68 -13.43 -16.14
CA GLU A 373 5.97 -14.12 -16.21
C GLU A 373 5.83 -15.65 -16.10
N TYR A 374 4.72 -16.11 -15.54
CA TYR A 374 4.41 -17.53 -15.34
C TYR A 374 3.21 -18.00 -16.17
N GLN A 375 2.53 -17.11 -16.90
CA GLN A 375 1.33 -17.45 -17.66
C GLN A 375 1.57 -18.54 -18.70
N ASP A 376 2.75 -18.52 -19.34
CA ASP A 376 3.19 -19.51 -20.33
C ASP A 376 4.26 -20.49 -19.81
N ALA A 377 4.56 -20.45 -18.50
CA ALA A 377 5.54 -21.36 -17.91
C ALA A 377 5.01 -22.79 -17.86
N GLU A 378 5.89 -23.78 -18.08
CA GLU A 378 5.56 -25.20 -17.92
C GLU A 378 5.21 -25.54 -16.47
N ASN A 379 5.86 -24.88 -15.51
CA ASN A 379 5.57 -24.97 -14.09
C ASN A 379 5.05 -23.63 -13.55
N LYS A 380 3.80 -23.62 -13.09
CA LYS A 380 3.10 -22.46 -12.54
C LYS A 380 3.02 -22.49 -11.01
N ASP A 381 3.66 -23.47 -10.38
CA ASP A 381 3.73 -23.60 -8.93
C ASP A 381 4.80 -22.64 -8.39
N TYR A 382 4.49 -21.34 -8.35
CA TYR A 382 5.41 -20.30 -7.87
C TYR A 382 4.76 -19.35 -6.87
N VAL A 383 5.60 -18.61 -6.15
CA VAL A 383 5.19 -17.41 -5.40
C VAL A 383 6.35 -16.43 -5.38
N TYR A 384 6.06 -15.13 -5.49
CA TYR A 384 7.04 -14.10 -5.23
C TYR A 384 7.22 -13.93 -3.72
N VAL A 385 8.47 -13.85 -3.28
CA VAL A 385 8.85 -13.69 -1.88
C VAL A 385 9.67 -12.42 -1.76
N ILE A 386 9.07 -11.37 -1.21
CA ILE A 386 9.66 -10.03 -1.18
C ILE A 386 10.08 -9.69 0.26
N GLY A 387 11.28 -9.16 0.43
CA GLY A 387 11.80 -8.62 1.69
C GLY A 387 12.48 -9.63 2.63
N SER A 388 12.37 -10.94 2.35
CA SER A 388 12.75 -12.01 3.29
C SER A 388 14.24 -12.10 3.66
N GLU A 389 15.13 -11.47 2.88
CA GLU A 389 16.58 -11.41 3.15
C GLU A 389 17.06 -9.99 3.52
N MET A 390 16.18 -8.98 3.49
CA MET A 390 16.57 -7.57 3.64
C MET A 390 17.07 -7.23 5.05
N LEU A 391 16.32 -7.69 6.06
CA LEU A 391 16.59 -7.38 7.47
C LEU A 391 17.12 -8.58 8.25
N SER A 392 16.95 -9.80 7.73
CA SER A 392 17.37 -11.03 8.40
C SER A 392 17.97 -12.05 7.44
N THR A 393 19.20 -12.48 7.72
CA THR A 393 19.83 -13.61 7.00
C THR A 393 19.25 -14.99 7.37
N ASP A 394 18.37 -15.05 8.37
CA ASP A 394 17.71 -16.30 8.80
C ASP A 394 16.38 -16.52 8.09
N LEU A 395 15.61 -15.45 7.85
CA LEU A 395 14.21 -15.53 7.44
C LEU A 395 14.02 -16.18 6.06
N LYS A 396 14.80 -15.79 5.06
CA LYS A 396 14.82 -16.46 3.74
C LYS A 396 15.11 -17.96 3.85
N LYS A 397 16.14 -18.34 4.63
CA LYS A 397 16.52 -19.76 4.81
C LYS A 397 15.42 -20.58 5.48
N ILE A 398 14.68 -19.96 6.40
CA ILE A 398 13.53 -20.58 7.07
C ILE A 398 12.41 -20.83 6.06
N ASN A 399 12.10 -19.84 5.23
CA ASN A 399 11.10 -20.00 4.17
C ASN A 399 11.50 -21.06 3.15
N GLU A 400 12.73 -21.04 2.65
CA GLU A 400 13.27 -22.04 1.73
C GLU A 400 13.24 -23.45 2.33
N TYR A 401 13.60 -23.59 3.61
CA TYR A 401 13.54 -24.87 4.31
C TYR A 401 12.10 -25.42 4.36
N ASN A 402 11.12 -24.59 4.72
CA ASN A 402 9.72 -25.01 4.75
C ASN A 402 9.22 -25.33 3.34
N ASN A 403 9.61 -24.56 2.32
CA ASN A 403 9.25 -24.83 0.94
C ASN A 403 9.77 -26.19 0.44
N ILE A 404 11.07 -26.46 0.59
CA ILE A 404 11.69 -27.73 0.18
C ILE A 404 11.07 -28.91 0.94
N THR A 405 10.65 -28.70 2.19
CA THR A 405 10.10 -29.77 3.04
C THR A 405 8.64 -30.08 2.71
N TYR A 406 7.83 -29.08 2.36
CA TYR A 406 6.37 -29.22 2.36
C TYR A 406 5.68 -28.95 1.03
N THR A 407 6.16 -28.00 0.22
CA THR A 407 5.35 -27.47 -0.90
C THR A 407 6.05 -27.57 -2.24
N ASP A 408 7.37 -27.41 -2.33
CA ASP A 408 8.11 -27.42 -3.60
C ASP A 408 7.56 -26.38 -4.61
N LEU A 409 7.32 -25.15 -4.14
CA LEU A 409 7.04 -23.98 -4.99
C LEU A 409 8.34 -23.40 -5.53
N ILE A 410 8.30 -22.78 -6.70
CA ILE A 410 9.32 -21.86 -7.17
C ILE A 410 9.23 -20.59 -6.32
N LEU A 411 10.25 -20.34 -5.50
CA LEU A 411 10.38 -19.10 -4.74
C LEU A 411 11.12 -18.07 -5.58
N ASP A 412 10.41 -17.05 -6.04
CA ASP A 412 10.97 -16.01 -6.88
C ASP A 412 11.20 -14.72 -6.08
N TYR A 413 12.46 -14.26 -6.05
CA TYR A 413 12.89 -13.09 -5.28
C TYR A 413 13.16 -11.87 -6.17
N ARG A 414 12.75 -11.86 -7.45
CA ARG A 414 13.15 -10.81 -8.42
C ARG A 414 12.79 -9.40 -7.99
N TYR A 415 11.68 -9.22 -7.28
CA TYR A 415 11.21 -7.91 -6.81
C TYR A 415 11.98 -7.40 -5.58
N ASP A 416 12.92 -8.19 -5.06
CA ASP A 416 13.96 -7.71 -4.17
C ASP A 416 15.05 -6.94 -4.92
N ALA A 417 15.07 -6.84 -6.25
CA ALA A 417 16.07 -6.03 -6.96
C ALA A 417 15.97 -4.53 -6.61
N GLU A 418 17.10 -3.84 -6.42
CA GLU A 418 17.11 -2.39 -6.11
C GLU A 418 16.64 -1.53 -7.30
N ASP A 419 16.82 -2.04 -8.51
CA ASP A 419 16.45 -1.43 -9.78
C ASP A 419 15.10 -1.93 -10.31
N ASP A 420 14.30 -2.63 -9.50
CA ASP A 420 12.90 -2.96 -9.85
C ASP A 420 12.14 -1.65 -10.19
N PRO A 421 11.70 -1.46 -11.45
CA PRO A 421 11.04 -0.23 -11.87
C PRO A 421 9.71 0.00 -11.14
N ASN A 422 9.08 -1.08 -10.66
CA ASN A 422 7.80 -1.02 -9.95
C ASN A 422 7.98 -0.72 -8.45
N ARG A 423 9.18 -0.94 -7.91
CA ARG A 423 9.51 -0.79 -6.48
C ARG A 423 8.54 -1.55 -5.57
N PHE A 424 8.22 -2.81 -5.88
CA PHE A 424 7.21 -3.61 -5.14
C PHE A 424 7.53 -3.80 -3.65
N TYR A 425 8.80 -3.78 -3.26
CA TYR A 425 9.23 -3.78 -1.85
C TYR A 425 8.58 -2.67 -0.99
N TYR A 426 8.06 -1.60 -1.60
CA TYR A 426 7.45 -0.45 -0.90
C TYR A 426 5.94 -0.34 -1.11
N ARG A 427 5.31 -1.37 -1.69
CA ARG A 427 3.95 -1.26 -2.26
C ARG A 427 2.88 -2.05 -1.53
N SER A 428 3.17 -2.59 -0.35
CA SER A 428 2.18 -3.30 0.47
C SER A 428 2.52 -3.14 1.96
N ASP A 429 1.63 -3.61 2.83
CA ASP A 429 1.59 -3.30 4.27
C ASP A 429 2.83 -3.72 5.06
N HIS A 430 3.53 -4.78 4.62
CA HIS A 430 4.80 -5.22 5.21
C HIS A 430 5.83 -4.09 5.36
N TYR A 431 5.84 -3.13 4.43
CA TYR A 431 6.82 -2.06 4.43
C TYR A 431 6.73 -1.19 5.68
N ASN A 432 5.52 -0.98 6.22
CA ASN A 432 5.32 -0.23 7.45
C ASN A 432 5.87 -0.94 8.70
N PHE A 433 6.08 -2.26 8.66
CA PHE A 433 6.82 -3.00 9.69
C PHE A 433 8.32 -2.94 9.46
N ALA A 434 8.77 -3.04 8.19
CA ALA A 434 10.18 -2.96 7.83
C ALA A 434 10.82 -1.61 8.25
N LYS A 435 10.06 -0.51 8.27
CA LYS A 435 10.49 0.80 8.81
C LYS A 435 10.88 0.78 10.29
N PHE A 436 10.41 -0.23 11.05
CA PHE A 436 10.72 -0.43 12.46
C PHE A 436 11.68 -1.60 12.68
N ASP A 437 12.51 -1.93 11.67
CA ASP A 437 13.52 -3.00 11.71
C ASP A 437 12.94 -4.40 12.01
N ILE A 438 11.66 -4.63 11.70
CA ILE A 438 11.02 -5.94 11.81
C ILE A 438 11.29 -6.73 10.53
N PRO A 439 11.90 -7.94 10.58
CA PRO A 439 12.08 -8.73 9.38
C PRO A 439 10.76 -9.23 8.81
N VAL A 440 10.57 -9.02 7.50
CA VAL A 440 9.30 -9.22 6.80
C VAL A 440 9.39 -10.26 5.69
N ILE A 441 8.30 -10.96 5.42
CA ILE A 441 8.07 -11.61 4.13
C ILE A 441 6.76 -11.07 3.56
N PHE A 442 6.80 -10.60 2.32
CA PHE A 442 5.60 -10.34 1.52
C PHE A 442 5.45 -11.43 0.47
N PHE A 443 4.40 -12.23 0.60
CA PHE A 443 4.00 -13.22 -0.39
C PHE A 443 3.04 -12.59 -1.39
N PHE A 444 3.40 -12.70 -2.67
CA PHE A 444 2.71 -12.03 -3.79
C PHE A 444 2.68 -12.96 -5.00
N ASN A 445 1.63 -12.90 -5.81
CA ASN A 445 1.59 -13.63 -7.07
C ASN A 445 2.07 -12.84 -8.27
N GLY A 446 2.25 -11.53 -8.18
CA GLY A 446 2.60 -10.70 -9.34
C GLY A 446 1.37 -10.04 -9.94
N VAL A 447 1.57 -9.34 -11.05
CA VAL A 447 0.54 -8.55 -11.74
C VAL A 447 -0.07 -9.33 -12.89
N HIS A 448 -1.33 -9.01 -13.19
CA HIS A 448 -2.10 -9.60 -14.30
C HIS A 448 -3.11 -8.58 -14.84
N ASP A 449 -3.78 -8.92 -15.95
CA ASP A 449 -4.70 -8.00 -16.67
C ASP A 449 -5.85 -7.48 -15.79
N ASP A 450 -6.23 -8.27 -14.79
CA ASP A 450 -7.35 -7.97 -13.89
C ASP A 450 -6.97 -7.10 -12.68
N TYR A 451 -5.69 -6.79 -12.46
CA TYR A 451 -5.24 -6.01 -11.30
C TYR A 451 -5.88 -4.61 -11.26
N HIS A 452 -6.52 -4.26 -10.14
CA HIS A 452 -7.35 -3.04 -9.98
C HIS A 452 -8.43 -2.89 -11.07
N GLN A 453 -8.95 -3.99 -11.63
CA GLN A 453 -10.02 -3.96 -12.63
C GLN A 453 -11.32 -4.57 -12.09
N VAL A 454 -12.43 -4.20 -12.72
CA VAL A 454 -13.77 -4.78 -12.47
C VAL A 454 -13.84 -6.28 -12.78
N THR A 455 -12.81 -6.80 -13.43
CA THR A 455 -12.68 -8.19 -13.84
C THR A 455 -11.83 -9.02 -12.86
N ASP A 456 -11.43 -8.46 -11.72
CA ASP A 456 -10.83 -9.19 -10.60
C ASP A 456 -11.91 -9.93 -9.79
N THR A 457 -12.33 -11.09 -10.31
CA THR A 457 -13.48 -11.86 -9.85
C THR A 457 -13.10 -13.27 -9.42
N VAL A 458 -13.93 -13.87 -8.56
CA VAL A 458 -13.64 -15.16 -7.90
C VAL A 458 -13.46 -16.32 -8.89
N ASP A 459 -14.19 -16.32 -10.01
CA ASP A 459 -14.12 -17.36 -11.04
C ASP A 459 -12.75 -17.46 -11.74
N LYS A 460 -11.88 -16.49 -11.50
CA LYS A 460 -10.52 -16.41 -12.04
C LYS A 460 -9.45 -16.86 -11.07
N ILE A 461 -9.80 -17.14 -9.82
CA ILE A 461 -8.84 -17.55 -8.80
C ILE A 461 -8.41 -18.99 -9.05
N GLU A 462 -7.10 -19.20 -9.00
CA GLU A 462 -6.45 -20.50 -9.15
C GLU A 462 -6.35 -21.18 -7.78
N PHE A 463 -7.49 -21.59 -7.23
CA PHE A 463 -7.60 -22.13 -5.86
C PHE A 463 -6.60 -23.26 -5.52
N PRO A 464 -6.28 -24.21 -6.41
CA PRO A 464 -5.24 -25.21 -6.13
C PRO A 464 -3.86 -24.58 -5.87
N LEU A 465 -3.47 -23.59 -6.67
CA LEU A 465 -2.20 -22.89 -6.51
C LEU A 465 -2.23 -21.99 -5.26
N MET A 466 -3.32 -21.27 -5.05
CA MET A 466 -3.56 -20.45 -3.87
C MET A 466 -3.44 -21.27 -2.57
N THR A 467 -4.06 -22.45 -2.54
CA THR A 467 -3.98 -23.38 -1.40
C THR A 467 -2.54 -23.82 -1.15
N LYS A 468 -1.81 -24.16 -2.21
CA LYS A 468 -0.38 -24.52 -2.12
C LYS A 468 0.47 -23.38 -1.56
N ARG A 469 0.18 -22.13 -1.92
CA ARG A 469 0.82 -20.92 -1.36
C ARG A 469 0.44 -20.75 0.11
N ALA A 470 -0.84 -20.84 0.46
CA ALA A 470 -1.30 -20.76 1.86
C ALA A 470 -0.66 -21.83 2.75
N HIS A 471 -0.45 -23.05 2.23
CA HIS A 471 0.30 -24.11 2.93
C HIS A 471 1.75 -23.70 3.20
N LEU A 472 2.48 -23.17 2.22
CA LEU A 472 3.84 -22.68 2.44
C LEU A 472 3.86 -21.60 3.53
N ILE A 473 2.93 -20.64 3.45
CA ILE A 473 2.84 -19.53 4.41
C ILE A 473 2.57 -20.08 5.82
N PHE A 474 1.61 -20.99 5.97
CA PHE A 474 1.34 -21.70 7.22
C PHE A 474 2.59 -22.42 7.74
N HIS A 475 3.30 -23.14 6.87
CA HIS A 475 4.50 -23.88 7.28
C HIS A 475 5.60 -22.95 7.79
N THR A 476 5.88 -21.87 7.07
CA THR A 476 6.83 -20.85 7.49
C THR A 476 6.40 -20.17 8.80
N ALA A 477 5.12 -19.82 8.94
CA ALA A 477 4.57 -19.24 10.17
C ALA A 477 4.70 -20.19 11.36
N TRP A 478 4.39 -21.48 11.16
CA TRP A 478 4.47 -22.50 12.21
C TRP A 478 5.88 -22.67 12.72
N ASP A 479 6.86 -22.68 11.81
CA ASP A 479 8.27 -22.72 12.17
C ASP A 479 8.63 -21.47 13.00
N LEU A 480 8.39 -20.27 12.48
CA LEU A 480 8.64 -19.01 13.17
C LEU A 480 7.98 -18.93 14.55
N ALA A 481 6.75 -19.42 14.71
CA ALA A 481 6.02 -19.42 15.98
C ALA A 481 6.59 -20.40 17.03
N ASN A 482 7.33 -21.44 16.62
CA ASN A 482 7.80 -22.51 17.50
C ASN A 482 9.33 -22.59 17.69
N ARG A 483 10.11 -21.84 16.91
CA ARG A 483 11.58 -21.81 17.02
C ARG A 483 12.09 -21.34 18.38
N GLU A 484 13.27 -21.80 18.78
CA GLU A 484 13.89 -21.36 20.03
C GLU A 484 14.29 -19.88 20.00
N LYS A 485 14.87 -19.41 18.91
CA LYS A 485 15.37 -18.04 18.79
C LYS A 485 14.53 -17.27 17.77
N ARG A 486 14.39 -15.96 18.00
CA ARG A 486 13.94 -15.00 16.99
C ARG A 486 14.86 -15.07 15.77
N THR A 487 14.35 -14.66 14.61
CA THR A 487 15.20 -14.37 13.46
C THR A 487 16.17 -13.24 13.84
N ARG A 488 17.43 -13.36 13.43
CA ARG A 488 18.41 -12.29 13.68
C ARG A 488 18.07 -11.09 12.82
N VAL A 489 18.08 -9.89 13.41
CA VAL A 489 18.05 -8.64 12.68
C VAL A 489 19.51 -8.23 12.44
N ASP A 490 20.05 -8.68 11.31
CA ASP A 490 21.45 -8.49 10.93
C ASP A 490 21.63 -7.83 9.55
N GLY A 491 20.51 -7.43 8.93
CA GLY A 491 20.47 -6.56 7.76
C GLY A 491 20.18 -5.10 8.14
N THR A 492 20.28 -4.21 7.14
CA THR A 492 19.93 -2.80 7.27
C THR A 492 19.11 -2.41 6.06
N ASN A 493 17.97 -1.76 6.26
CA ASN A 493 17.20 -1.20 5.15
C ASN A 493 17.89 0.08 4.64
N THR A 494 18.87 -0.07 3.76
CA THR A 494 19.60 1.05 3.13
C THR A 494 18.87 1.62 1.92
N ARG A 495 17.70 1.07 1.57
CA ARG A 495 16.95 1.53 0.42
C ARG A 495 16.18 2.78 0.82
N GLY A 496 16.43 3.89 0.10
CA GLY A 496 15.88 5.19 0.47
C GLY A 496 14.35 5.20 0.59
N GLU A 497 13.83 6.03 1.48
CA GLU A 497 12.39 6.23 1.66
C GLU A 497 11.72 6.60 0.32
N ARG A 498 10.46 6.18 0.15
CA ARG A 498 9.66 6.49 -1.03
C ARG A 498 9.06 7.89 -0.97
#